data_AF-A0A653UX62-F1
#
_entry.id   AF-A0A653UX62-F1
#
_cell.length_a   1.000
_cell.length_b   1.000
_cell.length_c   1.000
_cell.angle_alpha   90.00
_cell.angle_beta   90.00
_cell.angle_gamma   90.00
#
_symmetry.space_group_name_H-M   'P 1'
#
loop_
_entity.id
_entity.type
_entity.pdbx_description
1 polymer ?
#
loop_
_entity_poly.entity_id
_entity_poly.type
_entity_poly.pdbx_seq_one_letter_code
_entity_poly.pdbx_strand_id
1 'polypeptide(L)'
;MIDRRHFLAAAAATALAPALPVSARAPLTGNQVPGIYRRKLGDLEITAILDGYIPFDTKVFGGSDPAAIRQSLANAGQGERLPTAVNTFVINTRDKTYLLDTGAGAWNAMGDTMGRAESNLRTAGITPEQIDAIILTHAHPDHHEGLLTAQKTARFANAELVINETEHAFWHDDGILNQAPAEVKPFFASARNALAPYASRTRKVKAGEVAPGLTLEHAPGHTPGHSILRVASGNEQLLLVGDSIHNVVIQTAQPEVTFVFDADGKQAATSRRRVLDMAATDGLLISGAHMPFPGFGKVLKDGPAFRFVPADWSYAL
;
A
#
# COMPACT_ATOMS: atom_id res chain seq x y z
N MET A 1 -66.19 10.10 -70.67
CA MET A 1 -65.41 11.35 -70.65
C MET A 1 -65.62 11.99 -69.29
N ILE A 2 -64.71 11.69 -68.35
CA ILE A 2 -64.50 12.33 -67.04
C ILE A 2 -62.99 12.32 -66.83
N ASP A 3 -62.51 13.38 -66.18
CA ASP A 3 -61.32 14.18 -66.45
C ASP A 3 -60.06 13.73 -65.67
N ARG A 4 -58.88 13.91 -66.28
CA ARG A 4 -57.53 13.62 -65.74
C ARG A 4 -57.08 14.66 -64.68
N ARG A 5 -57.98 15.13 -63.81
CA ARG A 5 -57.69 16.29 -62.94
C ARG A 5 -57.85 16.11 -61.42
N HIS A 6 -58.13 14.92 -60.88
CA HIS A 6 -58.33 14.78 -59.43
C HIS A 6 -57.72 13.52 -58.80
N PHE A 7 -56.42 13.27 -59.03
CA PHE A 7 -55.66 12.30 -58.23
C PHE A 7 -54.32 12.87 -57.74
N LEU A 8 -54.35 14.11 -57.26
CA LEU A 8 -53.25 14.74 -56.51
C LEU A 8 -53.86 15.53 -55.35
N ALA A 9 -54.15 14.87 -54.23
CA ALA A 9 -54.39 15.53 -52.94
C ALA A 9 -54.39 14.51 -51.79
N ALA A 10 -53.22 13.99 -51.45
CA ALA A 10 -52.98 13.39 -50.13
C ALA A 10 -51.50 13.59 -49.73
N ALA A 11 -51.02 14.83 -49.77
CA ALA A 11 -49.82 15.24 -49.07
C ALA A 11 -50.25 15.79 -47.69
N ALA A 12 -50.54 14.89 -46.76
CA ALA A 12 -50.77 15.26 -45.37
C ALA A 12 -49.43 15.28 -44.62
N ALA A 13 -49.06 16.46 -44.17
CA ALA A 13 -47.86 16.83 -43.45
C ALA A 13 -47.40 15.79 -42.40
N THR A 14 -46.24 15.17 -42.62
CA THR A 14 -45.41 14.70 -41.52
C THR A 14 -44.93 15.92 -40.74
N ALA A 15 -45.53 16.15 -39.58
CA ALA A 15 -44.96 17.06 -38.60
C ALA A 15 -43.55 16.55 -38.25
N LEU A 16 -42.51 17.25 -38.70
CA LEU A 16 -41.18 17.09 -38.13
C LEU A 16 -41.28 17.56 -36.67
N ALA A 17 -41.47 16.62 -35.75
CA ALA A 17 -41.13 16.88 -34.36
C ALA A 17 -39.65 17.29 -34.34
N PRO A 18 -39.27 18.43 -33.74
CA PRO A 18 -37.87 18.78 -33.62
C PRO A 18 -37.20 17.64 -32.84
N ALA A 19 -36.23 16.97 -33.47
CA ALA A 19 -35.38 16.02 -32.78
C ALA A 19 -34.71 16.79 -31.64
N LEU A 20 -35.11 16.51 -30.40
CA LEU A 20 -34.38 17.00 -29.23
C LEU A 20 -32.92 16.57 -29.42
N PRO A 21 -31.94 17.48 -29.25
CA PRO A 21 -30.55 17.12 -29.40
C PRO A 21 -30.25 15.98 -28.42
N VAL A 22 -29.95 14.80 -28.96
CA VAL A 22 -29.46 13.67 -28.17
C VAL A 22 -28.08 14.08 -27.66
N SER A 23 -28.05 14.64 -26.45
CA SER A 23 -26.80 15.01 -25.78
C SER A 23 -26.18 13.75 -25.20
N ALA A 24 -25.23 13.17 -25.94
CA ALA A 24 -24.42 12.04 -25.49
C ALA A 24 -23.36 12.49 -24.46
N ARG A 25 -23.78 13.16 -23.38
CA ARG A 25 -22.87 13.65 -22.32
C ARG A 25 -23.05 12.83 -21.05
N ALA A 26 -22.08 11.97 -20.77
CA ALA A 26 -21.98 11.32 -19.46
C ALA A 26 -21.60 12.34 -18.38
N PRO A 27 -22.16 12.24 -17.16
CA PRO A 27 -21.73 13.06 -16.03
C PRO A 27 -20.31 12.70 -15.60
N LEU A 28 -19.58 13.67 -15.03
CA LEU A 28 -18.32 13.40 -14.36
C LEU A 28 -18.61 12.53 -13.13
N THR A 29 -17.95 11.37 -13.03
CA THR A 29 -18.20 10.37 -11.98
C THR A 29 -17.73 10.84 -10.60
N GLY A 30 -16.75 11.75 -10.54
CA GLY A 30 -16.19 12.30 -9.30
C GLY A 30 -15.38 11.30 -8.45
N ASN A 31 -15.35 10.03 -8.84
CA ASN A 31 -14.71 8.94 -8.10
C ASN A 31 -13.65 8.26 -8.95
N GLN A 32 -12.56 7.83 -8.31
CA GLN A 32 -11.61 6.92 -8.92
C GLN A 32 -12.14 5.49 -8.96
N VAL A 33 -11.49 4.65 -9.78
CA VAL A 33 -11.68 3.21 -9.73
C VAL A 33 -11.31 2.65 -8.34
N PRO A 34 -11.84 1.49 -7.94
CA PRO A 34 -11.40 0.81 -6.72
C PRO A 34 -9.88 0.61 -6.73
N GLY A 35 -9.24 0.88 -5.59
CA GLY A 35 -7.79 0.74 -5.44
C GLY A 35 -7.39 -0.71 -5.20
N ILE A 36 -7.59 -1.55 -6.21
CA ILE A 36 -7.40 -3.00 -6.14
C ILE A 36 -6.61 -3.44 -7.35
N TYR A 37 -5.55 -4.21 -7.14
CA TYR A 37 -4.77 -4.80 -8.22
C TYR A 37 -4.35 -6.21 -7.86
N ARG A 38 -4.61 -7.14 -8.78
CA ARG A 38 -4.45 -8.59 -8.57
C ARG A 38 -3.38 -9.10 -9.53
N ARG A 39 -2.52 -10.02 -9.06
CA ARG A 39 -1.55 -10.71 -9.90
C ARG A 39 -1.18 -12.07 -9.33
N LYS A 40 -0.76 -12.98 -10.21
CA LYS A 40 -0.13 -14.23 -9.80
C LYS A 40 1.32 -14.04 -9.36
N LEU A 41 1.76 -14.93 -8.49
CA LEU A 41 3.16 -15.22 -8.17
C LEU A 41 3.29 -16.73 -7.98
N GLY A 42 3.76 -17.44 -9.00
CA GLY A 42 3.67 -18.90 -9.06
C GLY A 42 2.22 -19.35 -8.93
N ASP A 43 1.97 -20.20 -7.93
CA ASP A 43 0.64 -20.72 -7.61
C ASP A 43 -0.20 -19.79 -6.73
N LEU A 44 0.41 -18.73 -6.20
CA LEU A 44 -0.22 -17.77 -5.29
C LEU A 44 -0.92 -16.65 -6.05
N GLU A 45 -1.92 -16.06 -5.40
CA GLU A 45 -2.53 -14.81 -5.84
C GLU A 45 -2.21 -13.69 -4.84
N ILE A 46 -1.66 -12.59 -5.35
CA ILE A 46 -1.34 -11.40 -4.59
C ILE A 46 -2.30 -10.28 -4.98
N THR A 47 -2.97 -9.69 -4.00
CA THR A 47 -3.85 -8.53 -4.21
C THR A 47 -3.31 -7.33 -3.45
N ALA A 48 -2.85 -6.30 -4.17
CA ALA A 48 -2.57 -5.01 -3.57
C ALA A 48 -3.89 -4.25 -3.35
N ILE A 49 -4.04 -3.70 -2.15
CA ILE A 49 -5.22 -2.97 -1.70
C ILE A 49 -4.77 -1.59 -1.23
N LEU A 50 -5.28 -0.54 -1.87
CA LEU A 50 -5.00 0.84 -1.51
C LEU A 50 -5.86 1.28 -0.32
N ASP A 51 -5.25 1.77 0.74
CA ASP A 51 -5.94 2.43 1.84
C ASP A 51 -6.20 3.92 1.56
N GLY A 52 -5.32 4.54 0.79
CA GLY A 52 -5.39 5.94 0.42
C GLY A 52 -4.00 6.49 0.19
N TYR A 53 -3.78 7.72 0.64
CA TYR A 53 -2.47 8.36 0.55
C TYR A 53 -2.25 9.34 1.69
N ILE A 54 -1.00 9.70 1.96
CA ILE A 54 -0.59 10.77 2.86
C ILE A 54 0.04 11.91 2.04
N PRO A 55 -0.41 13.16 2.17
CA PRO A 55 0.07 14.28 1.37
C PRO A 55 1.39 14.85 1.92
N PHE A 56 2.50 14.13 1.72
CA PHE A 56 3.82 14.62 2.12
C PHE A 56 4.39 15.67 1.15
N ASP A 57 5.47 16.33 1.58
CA ASP A 57 6.34 17.16 0.75
C ASP A 57 7.81 16.73 0.92
N THR A 58 8.74 17.37 0.23
CA THR A 58 10.16 17.01 0.26
C THR A 58 10.83 17.18 1.64
N LYS A 59 10.23 17.91 2.59
CA LYS A 59 10.83 18.21 3.90
C LYS A 59 10.82 17.03 4.86
N VAL A 60 10.01 15.99 4.57
CA VAL A 60 10.02 14.75 5.35
C VAL A 60 11.22 13.86 5.02
N PHE A 61 12.01 14.22 4.01
CA PHE A 61 13.23 13.52 3.62
C PHE A 61 14.46 14.27 4.13
N GLY A 62 15.39 13.52 4.73
CA GLY A 62 16.61 14.05 5.35
C GLY A 62 17.87 13.30 4.93
N GLY A 63 19.01 13.65 5.51
CA GLY A 63 20.28 12.95 5.28
C GLY A 63 20.96 13.21 3.92
N SER A 64 20.39 14.09 3.08
CA SER A 64 20.98 14.54 1.81
C SER A 64 20.75 16.04 1.61
N ASP A 65 21.42 16.62 0.61
CA ASP A 65 21.18 17.98 0.15
C ASP A 65 19.75 18.10 -0.42
N PRO A 66 18.88 18.99 0.11
CA PRO A 66 17.55 19.22 -0.44
C PRO A 66 17.55 19.55 -1.94
N ALA A 67 18.60 20.19 -2.47
CA ALA A 67 18.72 20.44 -3.91
C ALA A 67 18.89 19.15 -4.72
N ALA A 68 19.64 18.17 -4.19
CA ALA A 68 19.80 16.87 -4.82
C ALA A 68 18.48 16.08 -4.84
N ILE A 69 17.70 16.12 -3.75
CA ILE A 69 16.36 15.51 -3.69
C ILE A 69 15.44 16.12 -4.75
N ARG A 70 15.38 17.46 -4.84
CA ARG A 70 14.58 18.17 -5.86
C ARG A 70 15.03 17.83 -7.27
N GLN A 71 16.34 17.71 -7.51
CA GLN A 71 16.86 17.33 -8.82
C GLN A 71 16.46 15.89 -9.20
N SER A 72 16.51 14.93 -8.27
CA SER A 72 16.03 13.56 -8.52
C SER A 72 14.56 13.54 -8.92
N LEU A 73 13.71 14.30 -8.23
CA LEU A 73 12.28 14.42 -8.57
C LEU A 73 12.09 15.07 -9.94
N ALA A 74 12.78 16.17 -10.23
CA ALA A 74 12.69 16.87 -11.51
C ALA A 74 13.12 15.97 -12.69
N ASN A 75 14.18 15.19 -12.52
CA ASN A 75 14.63 14.22 -13.52
C ASN A 75 13.60 13.13 -13.81
N ALA A 76 12.76 12.79 -12.83
CA ALA A 76 11.64 11.87 -12.97
C ALA A 76 10.33 12.55 -13.40
N GLY A 77 10.33 13.85 -13.68
CA GLY A 77 9.14 14.62 -14.02
C GLY A 77 8.15 14.79 -12.86
N GLN A 78 8.61 14.63 -11.61
CA GLN A 78 7.79 14.76 -10.40
C GLN A 78 7.95 16.14 -9.75
N GLY A 79 6.88 16.61 -9.10
CA GLY A 79 6.91 17.80 -8.27
C GLY A 79 7.30 17.48 -6.82
N GLU A 80 7.34 18.52 -5.98
CA GLU A 80 7.69 18.39 -4.56
C GLU A 80 6.50 18.05 -3.65
N ARG A 81 5.28 18.01 -4.20
CA ARG A 81 4.11 17.46 -3.51
C ARG A 81 4.08 15.96 -3.77
N LEU A 82 4.12 15.18 -2.70
CA LEU A 82 4.33 13.74 -2.74
C LEU A 82 3.13 13.03 -2.11
N PRO A 83 2.00 12.89 -2.84
CA PRO A 83 0.92 12.01 -2.40
C PRO A 83 1.46 10.58 -2.32
N THR A 84 1.71 10.13 -1.11
CA THR A 84 2.41 8.88 -0.82
C THR A 84 1.36 7.82 -0.52
N ALA A 85 1.28 6.78 -1.35
CA ALA A 85 0.26 5.74 -1.20
C ALA A 85 0.37 5.04 0.16
N VAL A 86 -0.72 4.43 0.62
CA VAL A 86 -0.70 3.45 1.72
C VAL A 86 -1.29 2.16 1.18
N ASN A 87 -0.43 1.19 0.92
CA ASN A 87 -0.78 -0.08 0.32
C ASN A 87 -0.73 -1.19 1.38
N THR A 88 -1.72 -2.07 1.32
CA THR A 88 -1.73 -3.36 2.04
C THR A 88 -1.76 -4.48 1.01
N PHE A 89 -1.43 -5.71 1.43
CA PHE A 89 -1.34 -6.83 0.49
C PHE A 89 -2.05 -8.06 1.03
N VAL A 90 -2.98 -8.60 0.26
CA VAL A 90 -3.52 -9.95 0.50
C VAL A 90 -2.68 -10.97 -0.26
N ILE A 91 -2.31 -12.05 0.43
CA ILE A 91 -1.63 -13.20 -0.15
C ILE A 91 -2.54 -14.42 0.03
N ASN A 92 -3.08 -14.92 -1.08
CA ASN A 92 -3.90 -16.11 -1.10
C ASN A 92 -3.06 -17.30 -1.58
N THR A 93 -2.93 -18.29 -0.71
CA THR A 93 -2.18 -19.54 -0.93
C THR A 93 -3.05 -20.70 -1.41
N ARG A 94 -4.31 -20.43 -1.78
CA ARG A 94 -5.43 -21.36 -2.00
C ARG A 94 -5.96 -22.01 -0.72
N ASP A 95 -5.09 -22.39 0.18
CA ASP A 95 -5.47 -23.02 1.46
C ASP A 95 -5.74 -21.99 2.57
N LYS A 96 -4.96 -20.90 2.58
CA LYS A 96 -5.03 -19.82 3.56
C LYS A 96 -4.88 -18.44 2.92
N THR A 97 -5.46 -17.45 3.56
CA THR A 97 -5.40 -16.04 3.17
C THR A 97 -4.70 -15.21 4.24
N TYR A 98 -3.63 -14.53 3.85
CA TYR A 98 -2.83 -13.68 4.71
C TYR A 98 -3.02 -12.23 4.31
N LEU A 99 -3.01 -11.32 5.29
CA LEU A 99 -3.02 -9.88 5.07
C LEU A 99 -1.73 -9.27 5.63
N LEU A 100 -0.93 -8.64 4.77
CA LEU A 100 0.22 -7.83 5.19
C LEU A 100 -0.23 -6.39 5.37
N ASP A 101 -0.15 -5.92 6.61
CA ASP A 101 -0.62 -4.62 7.09
C ASP A 101 -2.12 -4.38 6.81
N THR A 102 -2.72 -3.39 7.47
CA THR A 102 -4.18 -3.21 7.51
C THR A 102 -4.67 -1.81 7.16
N GLY A 103 -3.76 -0.87 6.89
CA GLY A 103 -4.12 0.53 6.63
C GLY A 103 -4.40 1.30 7.92
N ALA A 104 -4.83 2.55 7.76
CA ALA A 104 -5.16 3.46 8.85
C ALA A 104 -6.55 3.22 9.47
N GLY A 105 -7.36 2.31 8.90
CA GLY A 105 -8.72 2.05 9.38
C GLY A 105 -9.61 3.30 9.37
N ALA A 106 -10.60 3.38 10.26
CA ALA A 106 -11.50 4.55 10.35
C ALA A 106 -10.89 5.73 11.13
N TRP A 107 -9.57 5.73 11.31
CA TRP A 107 -8.85 6.60 12.21
C TRP A 107 -8.06 7.63 11.41
N ASN A 108 -7.78 8.78 12.03
CA ASN A 108 -7.19 9.93 11.36
C ASN A 108 -5.89 10.40 12.02
N ALA A 109 -5.17 9.48 12.69
CA ALA A 109 -3.91 9.79 13.36
C ALA A 109 -2.87 10.40 12.39
N MET A 110 -2.95 10.05 11.11
CA MET A 110 -2.05 10.53 10.05
C MET A 110 -2.80 11.25 8.91
N GLY A 111 -4.01 11.76 9.19
CA GLY A 111 -4.85 12.50 8.23
C GLY A 111 -6.14 11.76 7.82
N ASP A 112 -6.98 12.42 7.02
CA ASP A 112 -8.31 11.95 6.61
C ASP A 112 -8.36 11.40 5.16
N THR A 113 -7.21 11.28 4.51
CA THR A 113 -7.05 10.84 3.12
C THR A 113 -6.89 9.32 2.98
N MET A 114 -7.10 8.56 4.06
CA MET A 114 -6.87 7.10 4.17
C MET A 114 -8.16 6.36 4.64
N GLY A 115 -8.03 5.10 5.05
CA GLY A 115 -9.14 4.31 5.60
C GLY A 115 -10.00 3.57 4.58
N ARG A 116 -9.52 3.40 3.34
CA ARG A 116 -10.24 2.71 2.26
C ARG A 116 -9.87 1.23 2.13
N ALA A 117 -8.91 0.72 2.90
CA ALA A 117 -8.44 -0.65 2.77
C ALA A 117 -9.57 -1.67 2.99
N GLU A 118 -10.41 -1.47 4.02
CA GLU A 118 -11.54 -2.37 4.27
C GLU A 118 -12.55 -2.38 3.11
N SER A 119 -12.92 -1.22 2.59
CA SER A 119 -13.90 -1.15 1.50
C SER A 119 -13.34 -1.73 0.20
N ASN A 120 -12.05 -1.51 -0.06
CA ASN A 120 -11.36 -2.12 -1.20
C ASN A 120 -11.19 -3.64 -1.02
N LEU A 121 -10.89 -4.15 0.19
CA LEU A 121 -10.88 -5.60 0.48
C LEU A 121 -12.24 -6.24 0.15
N ARG A 122 -13.34 -5.66 0.65
CA ARG A 122 -14.69 -6.14 0.36
C ARG A 122 -15.03 -6.08 -1.13
N THR A 123 -14.63 -5.00 -1.80
CA THR A 123 -14.82 -4.84 -3.25
C THR A 123 -14.00 -5.87 -4.05
N ALA A 124 -12.85 -6.32 -3.53
CA ALA A 124 -12.07 -7.42 -4.10
C ALA A 124 -12.71 -8.81 -3.89
N GLY A 125 -13.83 -8.87 -3.17
CA GLY A 125 -14.52 -10.12 -2.81
C GLY A 125 -13.94 -10.81 -1.59
N ILE A 126 -13.15 -10.10 -0.77
CA ILE A 126 -12.47 -10.65 0.42
C ILE A 126 -13.09 -10.03 1.67
N THR A 127 -13.60 -10.87 2.57
CA THR A 127 -14.16 -10.42 3.85
C THR A 127 -13.16 -10.59 4.99
N PRO A 128 -13.25 -9.78 6.07
CA PRO A 128 -12.35 -9.92 7.21
C PRO A 128 -12.33 -11.32 7.84
N GLU A 129 -13.43 -12.06 7.75
CA GLU A 129 -13.58 -13.42 8.29
C GLU A 129 -12.77 -14.47 7.52
N GLN A 130 -12.41 -14.17 6.26
CA GLN A 130 -11.61 -15.05 5.40
C GLN A 130 -10.10 -14.90 5.63
N ILE A 131 -9.67 -13.91 6.43
CA ILE A 131 -8.25 -13.71 6.74
C ILE A 131 -7.84 -14.64 7.89
N ASP A 132 -6.91 -15.55 7.60
CA ASP A 132 -6.38 -16.52 8.57
C ASP A 132 -5.31 -15.92 9.48
N ALA A 133 -4.48 -15.03 8.94
CA ALA A 133 -3.45 -14.34 9.70
C ALA A 133 -3.14 -12.96 9.12
N ILE A 134 -2.80 -12.04 10.02
CA ILE A 134 -2.31 -10.70 9.69
C ILE A 134 -0.85 -10.66 10.06
N ILE A 135 -0.02 -10.21 9.12
CA ILE A 135 1.40 -10.01 9.33
C ILE A 135 1.62 -8.50 9.35
N LEU A 136 2.18 -7.97 10.43
CA LEU A 136 2.57 -6.57 10.49
C LEU A 136 4.05 -6.41 10.14
N THR A 137 4.35 -5.52 9.21
CA THR A 137 5.72 -5.07 8.93
C THR A 137 6.28 -4.31 10.13
N HIS A 138 5.46 -3.42 10.70
CA HIS A 138 5.71 -2.64 11.90
C HIS A 138 4.38 -2.08 12.44
N ALA A 139 4.40 -1.36 13.56
CA ALA A 139 3.17 -0.85 14.22
C ALA A 139 3.09 0.68 14.22
N HIS A 140 3.26 1.30 13.04
CA HIS A 140 2.77 2.66 12.81
C HIS A 140 1.27 2.67 12.49
N PRO A 141 0.58 3.79 12.80
CA PRO A 141 -0.87 3.89 12.68
C PRO A 141 -1.45 3.44 11.34
N ASP A 142 -0.83 3.83 10.23
CA ASP A 142 -1.26 3.51 8.87
C ASP A 142 -1.01 2.05 8.46
N HIS A 143 -0.41 1.23 9.33
CA HIS A 143 -0.23 -0.21 9.14
C HIS A 143 -1.15 -1.03 10.04
N HIS A 144 -1.42 -0.59 11.27
CA HIS A 144 -2.17 -1.39 12.25
C HIS A 144 -3.56 -0.88 12.58
N GLU A 145 -3.91 0.38 12.33
CA GLU A 145 -5.18 0.93 12.83
C GLU A 145 -6.41 0.31 12.13
N GLY A 146 -6.21 -0.25 10.94
CA GLY A 146 -7.17 -1.11 10.25
C GLY A 146 -7.54 -2.39 11.00
N LEU A 147 -6.75 -2.84 11.99
CA LEU A 147 -7.08 -3.96 12.87
C LEU A 147 -8.37 -3.77 13.65
N LEU A 148 -8.76 -2.51 13.90
CA LEU A 148 -9.91 -2.16 14.70
C LEU A 148 -11.12 -1.77 13.85
N THR A 149 -12.30 -2.19 14.30
CA THR A 149 -13.58 -1.60 13.89
C THR A 149 -13.72 -0.19 14.47
N ALA A 150 -14.69 0.58 13.99
CA ALA A 150 -15.03 1.89 14.60
C ALA A 150 -15.42 1.77 16.09
N GLN A 151 -15.89 0.59 16.52
CA GLN A 151 -16.23 0.27 17.91
C GLN A 151 -15.02 -0.21 18.73
N LYS A 152 -13.79 -0.13 18.18
CA LYS A 152 -12.54 -0.56 18.84
C LYS A 152 -12.50 -2.05 19.20
N THR A 153 -13.17 -2.88 18.41
CA THR A 153 -13.10 -4.34 18.50
C THR A 153 -12.24 -4.91 17.36
N ALA A 154 -11.80 -6.16 17.49
CA ALA A 154 -11.05 -6.83 16.43
C ALA A 154 -11.89 -6.93 15.15
N ARG A 155 -11.42 -6.30 14.06
CA ARG A 155 -12.03 -6.38 12.73
C ARG A 155 -11.89 -7.77 12.12
N PHE A 156 -10.72 -8.39 12.30
CA PHE A 156 -10.40 -9.71 11.78
C PHE A 156 -10.54 -10.73 12.90
N ALA A 157 -11.79 -11.05 13.23
CA ALA A 157 -12.14 -11.83 14.43
C ALA A 157 -11.61 -13.27 14.44
N ASN A 158 -11.12 -13.80 13.31
CA ASN A 158 -10.53 -15.15 13.22
C ASN A 158 -9.00 -15.16 13.06
N ALA A 159 -8.38 -14.03 12.74
CA ALA A 159 -6.98 -13.97 12.34
C ALA A 159 -6.00 -14.10 13.51
N GLU A 160 -4.94 -14.90 13.34
CA GLU A 160 -3.70 -14.77 14.14
C GLU A 160 -3.04 -13.42 13.81
N LEU A 161 -2.42 -12.76 14.79
CA LEU A 161 -1.58 -11.59 14.54
C LEU A 161 -0.10 -11.97 14.65
N VAL A 162 0.66 -11.77 13.58
CA VAL A 162 2.09 -12.04 13.51
C VAL A 162 2.86 -10.73 13.49
N ILE A 163 3.82 -10.57 14.39
CA ILE A 163 4.61 -9.35 14.50
C ILE A 163 6.04 -9.68 14.98
N ASN A 164 7.01 -8.84 14.59
CA ASN A 164 8.36 -8.96 15.13
C ASN A 164 8.35 -8.75 16.67
N GLU A 165 9.08 -9.58 17.41
CA GLU A 165 9.14 -9.47 18.87
C GLU A 165 9.76 -8.15 19.34
N THR A 166 10.75 -7.63 18.60
CA THR A 166 11.39 -6.33 18.86
C THR A 166 10.38 -5.21 18.66
N GLU A 167 9.54 -5.33 17.63
CA GLU A 167 8.52 -4.33 17.32
C GLU A 167 7.47 -4.29 18.42
N HIS A 168 6.93 -5.45 18.79
CA HIS A 168 5.95 -5.53 19.86
C HIS A 168 6.54 -5.00 21.18
N ALA A 169 7.78 -5.36 21.50
CA ALA A 169 8.43 -4.89 22.72
C ALA A 169 8.59 -3.37 22.74
N PHE A 170 9.05 -2.76 21.63
CA PHE A 170 9.24 -1.32 21.52
C PHE A 170 7.96 -0.54 21.85
N TRP A 171 6.84 -0.85 21.20
CA TRP A 171 5.59 -0.13 21.40
C TRP A 171 4.91 -0.39 22.76
N HIS A 172 5.34 -1.42 23.49
CA HIS A 172 4.85 -1.74 24.83
C HIS A 172 5.80 -1.29 25.95
N ASP A 173 6.92 -0.66 25.63
CA ASP A 173 7.89 -0.21 26.62
C ASP A 173 7.53 1.20 27.15
N ASP A 174 7.24 1.30 28.45
CA ASP A 174 6.92 2.58 29.10
C ASP A 174 8.14 3.50 29.25
N GLY A 175 9.35 2.94 29.38
CA GLY A 175 10.59 3.71 29.43
C GLY A 175 10.87 4.44 28.12
N ILE A 176 10.65 3.76 26.99
CA ILE A 176 10.73 4.34 25.65
C ILE A 176 9.61 5.37 25.45
N LEU A 177 8.36 5.03 25.74
CA LEU A 177 7.22 5.96 25.63
C LEU A 177 7.47 7.26 26.42
N ASN A 178 8.01 7.17 27.64
CA ASN A 178 8.25 8.34 28.47
C ASN A 178 9.27 9.30 27.85
N GLN A 179 10.26 8.76 27.13
CA GLN A 179 11.33 9.51 26.46
C GLN A 179 11.00 9.91 25.01
N ALA A 180 9.96 9.33 24.41
CA ALA A 180 9.58 9.61 23.05
C ALA A 180 9.18 11.09 22.84
N PRO A 181 9.42 11.67 21.64
CA PRO A 181 8.91 12.99 21.28
C PRO A 181 7.38 13.08 21.45
N ALA A 182 6.88 14.26 21.81
CA ALA A 182 5.46 14.45 22.13
C ALA A 182 4.53 14.04 20.98
N GLU A 183 4.98 14.25 19.75
CA GLU A 183 4.28 13.94 18.51
C GLU A 183 4.19 12.44 18.25
N VAL A 184 5.13 11.64 18.78
CA VAL A 184 5.20 10.18 18.60
C VAL A 184 4.50 9.42 19.73
N LYS A 185 4.36 10.02 20.93
CA LYS A 185 3.66 9.38 22.08
C LYS A 185 2.26 8.83 21.75
N PRO A 186 1.41 9.52 20.95
CA PRO A 186 0.12 8.97 20.53
C PRO A 186 0.22 7.64 19.78
N PHE A 187 1.32 7.38 19.06
CA PHE A 187 1.49 6.15 18.28
C PHE A 187 1.62 4.92 19.18
N PHE A 188 2.28 5.05 20.34
CA PHE A 188 2.35 3.98 21.35
C PHE A 188 0.97 3.61 21.87
N ALA A 189 0.14 4.60 22.21
CA ALA A 189 -1.22 4.34 22.66
C ALA A 189 -2.06 3.70 21.56
N SER A 190 -1.92 4.18 20.31
CA SER A 190 -2.60 3.60 19.14
C SER A 190 -2.22 2.12 18.95
N ALA A 191 -0.92 1.82 18.90
CA ALA A 191 -0.41 0.45 18.75
C ALA A 191 -0.94 -0.47 19.87
N ARG A 192 -0.76 -0.10 21.14
CA ARG A 192 -1.25 -0.89 22.28
C ARG A 192 -2.75 -1.17 22.19
N ASN A 193 -3.55 -0.17 21.83
CA ASN A 193 -4.99 -0.30 21.69
C ASN A 193 -5.39 -1.20 20.51
N ALA A 194 -4.69 -1.10 19.37
CA ALA A 194 -4.98 -1.89 18.18
C ALA A 194 -4.58 -3.36 18.33
N LEU A 195 -3.46 -3.61 19.02
CA LEU A 195 -2.94 -4.96 19.27
C LEU A 195 -3.70 -5.68 20.40
N ALA A 196 -4.23 -4.96 21.39
CA ALA A 196 -4.84 -5.56 22.58
C ALA A 196 -5.97 -6.59 22.29
N PRO A 197 -6.92 -6.36 21.36
CA PRO A 197 -7.95 -7.34 21.02
C PRO A 197 -7.42 -8.65 20.40
N TYR A 198 -6.15 -8.67 19.96
CA TYR A 198 -5.51 -9.83 19.36
C TYR A 198 -4.53 -10.52 20.32
N ALA A 199 -4.31 -10.01 21.53
CA ALA A 199 -3.22 -10.44 22.42
C ALA A 199 -3.17 -11.95 22.70
N SER A 200 -4.32 -12.64 22.81
CA SER A 200 -4.38 -14.09 23.05
C SER A 200 -3.96 -14.95 21.85
N ARG A 201 -3.81 -14.33 20.68
CA ARG A 201 -3.49 -14.95 19.38
C ARG A 201 -2.43 -14.15 18.62
N THR A 202 -1.59 -13.43 19.36
CA THR A 202 -0.42 -12.76 18.81
C THR A 202 0.78 -13.69 18.87
N ARG A 203 1.36 -14.01 17.72
CA ARG A 203 2.62 -14.73 17.60
C ARG A 203 3.76 -13.75 17.32
N LYS A 204 4.64 -13.61 18.30
CA LYS A 204 5.86 -12.79 18.21
C LYS A 204 7.00 -13.63 17.63
N VAL A 205 7.70 -13.10 16.64
CA VAL A 205 8.80 -13.79 15.95
C VAL A 205 10.03 -12.90 15.82
N LYS A 206 11.24 -13.46 15.70
CA LYS A 206 12.46 -12.68 15.43
C LYS A 206 12.64 -12.37 13.95
N ALA A 207 12.53 -13.42 13.15
CA ALA A 207 12.58 -13.50 11.69
C ALA A 207 12.30 -14.97 11.32
N GLY A 208 12.14 -15.26 10.04
CA GLY A 208 12.01 -16.61 9.51
C GLY A 208 10.64 -16.90 8.90
N GLU A 209 10.43 -18.16 8.53
CA GLU A 209 9.19 -18.59 7.88
C GLU A 209 8.01 -18.50 8.87
N VAL A 210 7.02 -17.68 8.52
CA VAL A 210 5.80 -17.46 9.33
C VAL A 210 4.60 -18.23 8.81
N ALA A 211 4.66 -18.67 7.55
CA ALA A 211 3.75 -19.58 6.88
C ALA A 211 4.44 -20.14 5.62
N PRO A 212 3.97 -21.24 5.02
CA PRO A 212 4.60 -21.82 3.83
C PRO A 212 4.81 -20.79 2.71
N GLY A 213 6.07 -20.56 2.34
CA GLY A 213 6.44 -19.58 1.31
C GLY A 213 6.40 -18.12 1.76
N LEU A 214 6.08 -17.83 3.02
CA LEU A 214 6.06 -16.48 3.62
C LEU A 214 7.14 -16.37 4.70
N THR A 215 8.21 -15.63 4.41
CA THR A 215 9.35 -15.43 5.31
C THR A 215 9.43 -13.97 5.75
N LEU A 216 9.31 -13.74 7.06
CA LEU A 216 9.50 -12.41 7.65
C LEU A 216 10.99 -12.15 7.88
N GLU A 217 11.52 -11.09 7.27
CA GLU A 217 12.93 -10.71 7.37
C GLU A 217 13.06 -9.39 8.13
N HIS A 218 13.98 -9.34 9.11
CA HIS A 218 14.21 -8.13 9.89
C HIS A 218 14.91 -7.05 9.05
N ALA A 219 14.38 -5.83 9.04
CA ALA A 219 14.90 -4.67 8.33
C ALA A 219 14.79 -3.41 9.23
N PRO A 220 15.53 -3.38 10.35
CA PRO A 220 15.35 -2.36 11.38
C PRO A 220 15.74 -0.96 10.89
N GLY A 221 15.25 0.05 11.61
CA GLY A 221 15.69 1.44 11.49
C GLY A 221 14.51 2.39 11.35
N HIS A 222 13.55 2.07 10.47
CA HIS A 222 12.30 2.82 10.40
C HIS A 222 11.56 2.74 11.74
N THR A 223 11.33 1.51 12.20
CA THR A 223 11.15 1.17 13.62
C THR A 223 12.19 0.12 14.03
N PRO A 224 12.43 -0.11 15.33
CA PRO A 224 13.42 -1.09 15.77
C PRO A 224 13.10 -2.53 15.34
N GLY A 225 11.83 -2.90 15.22
CA GLY A 225 11.40 -4.22 14.78
C GLY A 225 10.85 -4.27 13.35
N HIS A 226 10.97 -3.17 12.58
CA HIS A 226 10.51 -3.11 11.20
C HIS A 226 11.00 -4.32 10.39
N SER A 227 10.08 -4.97 9.70
CA SER A 227 10.31 -6.21 8.97
C SER A 227 9.70 -6.15 7.57
N ILE A 228 10.31 -6.88 6.65
CA ILE A 228 9.82 -7.07 5.27
C ILE A 228 9.33 -8.51 5.10
N LEU A 229 8.43 -8.75 4.16
CA LEU A 229 7.92 -10.09 3.86
C LEU A 229 8.43 -10.57 2.51
N ARG A 230 9.19 -11.66 2.50
CA ARG A 230 9.48 -12.42 1.28
C ARG A 230 8.36 -13.42 1.05
N VAL A 231 7.80 -13.37 -0.15
CA VAL A 231 6.78 -14.31 -0.65
C VAL A 231 7.40 -15.13 -1.77
N ALA A 232 7.34 -16.44 -1.68
CA ALA A 232 7.93 -17.36 -2.65
C ALA A 232 6.93 -18.45 -3.07
N SER A 233 6.93 -18.78 -4.36
CA SER A 233 6.14 -19.87 -4.93
C SER A 233 6.86 -20.45 -6.15
N GLY A 234 7.29 -21.71 -6.06
CA GLY A 234 8.16 -22.32 -7.06
C GLY A 234 9.44 -21.51 -7.25
N ASN A 235 9.68 -21.06 -8.49
CA ASN A 235 10.85 -20.25 -8.84
C ASN A 235 10.58 -18.73 -8.81
N GLU A 236 9.38 -18.31 -8.40
CA GLU A 236 8.99 -16.90 -8.34
C GLU A 236 9.07 -16.35 -6.92
N GLN A 237 9.53 -15.11 -6.81
CA GLN A 237 9.65 -14.41 -5.53
C GLN A 237 9.21 -12.95 -5.63
N LEU A 238 8.62 -12.46 -4.54
CA LEU A 238 8.22 -11.08 -4.32
C LEU A 238 8.72 -10.64 -2.95
N LEU A 239 9.26 -9.43 -2.87
CA LEU A 239 9.62 -8.79 -1.61
C LEU A 239 8.66 -7.64 -1.32
N LEU A 240 7.89 -7.77 -0.25
CA LEU A 240 7.03 -6.72 0.27
C LEU A 240 7.80 -5.93 1.34
N VAL A 241 8.28 -4.74 0.99
CA VAL A 241 9.37 -4.07 1.70
C VAL A 241 8.94 -3.18 2.88
N GLY A 242 7.65 -3.17 3.23
CA GLY A 242 7.09 -2.25 4.22
C GLY A 242 7.52 -0.81 3.94
N ASP A 243 8.09 -0.19 4.95
CA ASP A 243 8.54 1.21 4.97
C ASP A 243 10.06 1.34 4.79
N SER A 244 10.67 0.33 4.17
CA SER A 244 12.04 0.47 3.66
C SER A 244 12.12 1.60 2.62
N ILE A 245 11.02 1.95 1.94
CA ILE A 245 10.97 2.98 0.88
C ILE A 245 9.65 3.77 1.00
N HIS A 246 9.76 5.08 1.16
CA HIS A 246 8.67 6.05 1.21
C HIS A 246 8.51 6.81 -0.12
N ASN A 247 9.59 6.94 -0.90
CA ASN A 247 9.53 7.45 -2.26
C ASN A 247 10.54 6.73 -3.15
N VAL A 248 10.04 6.04 -4.17
CA VAL A 248 10.87 5.22 -5.07
C VAL A 248 11.86 6.03 -5.88
N VAL A 249 11.54 7.27 -6.28
CA VAL A 249 12.46 8.10 -7.07
C VAL A 249 13.62 8.59 -6.20
N ILE A 250 13.31 9.10 -5.01
CA ILE A 250 14.31 9.66 -4.12
C ILE A 250 15.20 8.56 -3.55
N GLN A 251 14.61 7.52 -2.95
CA GLN A 251 15.35 6.59 -2.11
C GLN A 251 15.95 5.40 -2.86
N THR A 252 15.65 5.17 -4.14
CA THR A 252 16.49 4.29 -4.96
C THR A 252 17.71 5.03 -5.50
N ALA A 253 17.53 6.28 -5.94
CA ALA A 253 18.62 7.11 -6.45
C ALA A 253 19.60 7.53 -5.33
N GLN A 254 19.09 7.71 -4.11
CA GLN A 254 19.85 8.12 -2.92
C GLN A 254 19.43 7.26 -1.71
N PRO A 255 19.88 5.99 -1.60
CA PRO A 255 19.46 5.06 -0.54
C PRO A 255 19.76 5.52 0.90
N GLU A 256 20.71 6.44 1.06
CA GLU A 256 21.06 7.09 2.31
C GLU A 256 20.04 8.13 2.80
N VAL A 257 19.15 8.61 1.92
CA VAL A 257 18.11 9.57 2.30
C VAL A 257 17.17 8.95 3.33
N THR A 258 17.10 9.58 4.50
CA THR A 258 16.27 9.16 5.62
C THR A 258 14.87 9.75 5.52
N PHE A 259 13.95 9.23 6.32
CA PHE A 259 12.60 9.73 6.46
C PHE A 259 12.38 10.26 7.88
N VAL A 260 11.53 11.28 8.04
CA VAL A 260 11.34 11.99 9.32
C VAL A 260 10.82 11.09 10.45
N PHE A 261 10.13 10.01 10.10
CA PHE A 261 9.62 9.02 11.06
C PHE A 261 10.54 7.80 11.22
N ASP A 262 11.75 7.81 10.66
CA ASP A 262 12.75 6.78 10.97
C ASP A 262 13.24 6.95 12.42
N ALA A 263 13.01 5.94 13.26
CA ALA A 263 13.50 5.90 14.65
C ALA A 263 15.04 5.94 14.72
N ASP A 264 15.71 5.30 13.75
CA ASP A 264 17.15 5.42 13.49
C ASP A 264 17.36 5.50 11.97
N GLY A 265 17.53 6.73 11.47
CA GLY A 265 17.71 6.99 10.04
C GLY A 265 18.95 6.32 9.44
N LYS A 266 20.05 6.18 10.20
CA LYS A 266 21.27 5.52 9.70
C LYS A 266 21.04 4.01 9.55
N GLN A 267 20.40 3.40 10.54
CA GLN A 267 20.02 2.00 10.48
C GLN A 267 18.97 1.76 9.38
N ALA A 268 18.01 2.67 9.18
CA ALA A 268 17.02 2.60 8.13
C ALA A 268 17.67 2.65 6.73
N ALA A 269 18.59 3.58 6.52
CA ALA A 269 19.39 3.67 5.29
C ALA A 269 20.22 2.39 5.03
N THR A 270 20.82 1.82 6.08
CA THR A 270 21.59 0.57 5.98
C THR A 270 20.70 -0.60 5.56
N SER A 271 19.54 -0.76 6.22
CA SER A 271 18.55 -1.78 5.89
C SER A 271 18.01 -1.60 4.48
N ARG A 272 17.65 -0.37 4.09
CA ARG A 272 17.18 -0.03 2.75
C ARG A 272 18.19 -0.40 1.67
N ARG A 273 19.46 -0.03 1.84
CA ARG A 273 20.50 -0.37 0.87
C ARG A 273 20.67 -1.89 0.72
N ARG A 274 20.63 -2.65 1.82
CA ARG A 274 20.65 -4.12 1.79
C ARG A 274 19.46 -4.67 1.00
N VAL A 275 18.25 -4.17 1.27
CA VAL A 275 17.00 -4.59 0.60
C VAL A 275 17.06 -4.30 -0.91
N LEU A 276 17.49 -3.10 -1.29
CA LEU A 276 17.63 -2.70 -2.69
C LEU A 276 18.71 -3.52 -3.43
N ASP A 277 19.86 -3.75 -2.80
CA ASP A 277 20.95 -4.55 -3.41
C ASP A 277 20.53 -6.01 -3.61
N MET A 278 19.84 -6.60 -2.63
CA MET A 278 19.27 -7.95 -2.73
C MET A 278 18.24 -8.02 -3.86
N ALA A 279 17.29 -7.08 -3.91
CA ALA A 279 16.28 -7.04 -4.97
C ALA A 279 16.89 -6.90 -6.37
N ALA A 280 17.93 -6.06 -6.51
CA ALA A 280 18.62 -5.84 -7.78
C ALA A 280 19.50 -7.03 -8.19
N THR A 281 20.18 -7.66 -7.24
CA THR A 281 21.10 -8.77 -7.49
C THR A 281 20.34 -10.04 -7.85
N ASP A 282 19.26 -10.34 -7.13
CA ASP A 282 18.47 -11.55 -7.34
C ASP A 282 17.35 -11.34 -8.38
N GLY A 283 17.20 -10.11 -8.91
CA GLY A 283 16.20 -9.77 -9.92
C GLY A 283 14.74 -9.87 -9.43
N LEU A 284 14.54 -9.70 -8.12
CA LEU A 284 13.26 -9.86 -7.43
C LEU A 284 12.26 -8.80 -7.87
N LEU A 285 10.99 -9.21 -7.89
CA LEU A 285 9.92 -8.22 -7.87
C LEU A 285 9.79 -7.66 -6.46
N ILE A 286 9.54 -6.35 -6.35
CA ILE A 286 9.29 -5.67 -5.08
C ILE A 286 7.95 -4.92 -5.13
N SER A 287 7.36 -4.71 -3.96
CA SER A 287 6.32 -3.71 -3.70
C SER A 287 6.40 -3.29 -2.23
N GLY A 288 5.69 -2.24 -1.82
CA GLY A 288 5.76 -1.71 -0.46
C GLY A 288 4.60 -0.79 -0.14
N ALA A 289 4.43 -0.46 1.15
CA ALA A 289 3.29 0.31 1.63
C ALA A 289 3.23 1.70 0.98
N HIS A 290 4.38 2.35 0.83
CA HIS A 290 4.47 3.72 0.31
C HIS A 290 4.96 3.83 -1.14
N MET A 291 5.00 2.72 -1.86
CA MET A 291 5.31 2.72 -3.29
C MET A 291 4.08 3.14 -4.12
N PRO A 292 4.24 3.83 -5.28
CA PRO A 292 3.08 4.28 -6.07
C PRO A 292 2.18 3.11 -6.45
N PHE A 293 0.91 3.11 -6.02
CA PHE A 293 -0.01 1.99 -6.19
C PHE A 293 -0.07 1.50 -7.66
N PRO A 294 0.00 0.18 -7.91
CA PRO A 294 0.02 -0.94 -6.97
C PRO A 294 1.42 -1.31 -6.42
N GLY A 295 2.43 -0.49 -6.71
CA GLY A 295 3.77 -0.56 -6.12
C GLY A 295 4.68 -1.63 -6.70
N PHE A 296 4.18 -2.51 -7.57
CA PHE A 296 4.99 -3.60 -8.14
C PHE A 296 6.02 -3.09 -9.14
N GLY A 297 7.26 -3.57 -9.00
CA GLY A 297 8.31 -3.32 -9.97
C GLY A 297 9.62 -4.01 -9.62
N LYS A 298 10.67 -3.73 -10.41
CA LYS A 298 12.01 -4.24 -10.20
C LYS A 298 12.96 -3.12 -9.81
N VAL A 299 13.99 -3.48 -9.05
CA VAL A 299 15.12 -2.60 -8.76
C VAL A 299 16.25 -2.99 -9.70
N LEU A 300 16.88 -2.02 -10.34
CA LEU A 300 18.05 -2.23 -11.18
C LEU A 300 19.22 -1.41 -10.63
N LYS A 301 20.45 -1.94 -10.74
CA LYS A 301 21.66 -1.18 -10.41
C LYS A 301 21.81 -0.01 -11.39
N ASP A 302 22.17 1.15 -10.86
CA ASP A 302 22.45 2.37 -11.63
C ASP A 302 23.68 3.06 -11.02
N GLY A 303 24.86 2.70 -11.53
CA GLY A 303 26.14 3.04 -10.91
C GLY A 303 26.22 2.54 -9.44
N PRO A 304 26.51 3.42 -8.45
CA PRO A 304 26.54 3.07 -7.02
C PRO A 304 25.16 3.06 -6.35
N ALA A 305 24.11 3.41 -7.08
CA ALA A 305 22.74 3.55 -6.62
C ALA A 305 21.81 2.56 -7.35
N PHE A 306 20.52 2.84 -7.30
CA PHE A 306 19.49 2.00 -7.88
C PHE A 306 18.45 2.84 -8.61
N ARG A 307 17.72 2.19 -9.52
CA ARG A 307 16.50 2.75 -10.10
C ARG A 307 15.36 1.75 -10.00
N PHE A 308 14.19 2.25 -9.62
CA PHE A 308 12.95 1.49 -9.68
C PHE A 308 12.37 1.49 -11.10
N VAL A 309 11.92 0.32 -11.56
CA VAL A 309 11.21 0.15 -12.82
C VAL A 309 9.85 -0.46 -12.51
N PRO A 310 8.74 0.27 -12.71
CA PRO A 310 7.39 -0.28 -12.53
C PRO A 310 7.21 -1.55 -13.36
N ALA A 311 6.53 -2.54 -12.79
CA ALA A 311 6.16 -3.73 -13.53
C ALA A 311 5.07 -3.41 -14.55
N ASP A 312 5.05 -4.19 -15.63
CA ASP A 312 3.94 -4.16 -16.58
C ASP A 312 2.63 -4.59 -15.89
N TRP A 313 1.52 -4.15 -16.48
CA TRP A 313 0.20 -4.60 -16.07
C TRP A 313 0.05 -6.11 -16.26
N SER A 314 -0.37 -6.82 -15.21
CA SER A 314 -0.67 -8.25 -15.27
C SER A 314 -2.06 -8.45 -15.86
N TYR A 315 -2.13 -8.90 -17.12
CA TYR A 315 -3.40 -9.15 -17.81
C TYR A 315 -4.06 -10.48 -17.41
N ALA A 316 -3.33 -11.39 -16.75
CA ALA A 316 -3.80 -12.73 -16.40
C ALA A 316 -3.67 -12.99 -14.89
N LEU A 317 -4.60 -13.81 -14.40
CA LEU A 317 -4.67 -14.36 -13.04
C LEU A 317 -4.69 -15.88 -13.05
#